data_AF-A0A4Q9FU75-F1
#
_entry.id   AF-A0A4Q9FU75-F1
#
_cell.length_a   1.000
_cell.length_b   1.000
_cell.length_c   1.000
_cell.angle_alpha   90.00
_cell.angle_beta   90.00
_cell.angle_gamma   90.00
#
_symmetry.space_group_name_H-M   'P 1'
#
loop_
_entity.id
_entity.type
_entity.pdbx_description
1 polymer ?
#
loop_
_entity_poly.entity_id
_entity_poly.type
_entity_poly.pdbx_seq_one_letter_code
_entity_poly.pdbx_strand_id
1 'polypeptide(L)'
;MSYPLLAIDKIFIPRWATPVIHPDGPEGGVGLILVTPAGVQVLVDPWFNMSEYDTAELLINDLSTAVDSKIIQPGEENKRFTLNLPGGFVQNGINRVRLKVTRISQGPETSEDLVFLFNTPRPGGEVTGSGDNPNLGMTLPADVVAKGLDANRAAQGVDVTLKYPYMRAHDKITLDCDGHTVLHTVTAAQAAAGTVVLRLFADAFKNDNPQFAMRFRVVDQIGNSSGPQAIWSRTAYIDVHIKRPVLDLKPPKVLEAFGNDGKELTFDDMYSAEHARVQVAYTGSLSGHTVKVYWVGRNNTYGSEVQTIGQPGQTLTFLIHRLDVIDCIGSGANVYYTVEYSGIPTPIRSRSLNLTVTHQRFHLPEPTLSSDKRTATVSYVGMTSGYLVRIAWHGKVTRYGPEVPITNTAQMRLSIDPAWIAESAGLPVRINFTILRAGSGDRLMFSWILRLQVE
;
A
#
# COMPACT_ATOMS: atom_id res chain seq x y z
N MET A 1 12.28 9.60 -81.79
CA MET A 1 11.56 10.28 -80.68
C MET A 1 11.63 9.35 -79.48
N SER A 2 12.35 9.73 -78.43
CA SER A 2 12.32 9.00 -77.15
C SER A 2 10.96 9.27 -76.53
N TYR A 3 10.09 8.26 -76.49
CA TYR A 3 8.91 8.32 -75.64
C TYR A 3 9.41 8.43 -74.20
N PRO A 4 8.84 9.32 -73.36
CA PRO A 4 9.15 9.31 -71.94
C PRO A 4 8.79 7.91 -71.42
N LEU A 5 9.76 7.25 -70.79
CA LEU A 5 9.49 6.07 -69.97
C LEU A 5 8.42 6.45 -68.96
N LEU A 6 7.23 5.87 -69.08
CA LEU A 6 6.19 6.03 -68.08
C LEU A 6 6.64 5.26 -66.84
N ALA A 7 6.79 5.96 -65.72
CA ALA A 7 7.26 5.36 -64.47
C ALA A 7 6.37 4.18 -64.07
N ILE A 8 6.99 3.08 -63.66
CA ILE A 8 6.30 1.95 -63.06
C ILE A 8 5.86 2.35 -61.65
N ASP A 9 4.56 2.22 -61.36
CA ASP A 9 4.03 2.51 -60.03
C ASP A 9 4.65 1.59 -58.97
N LYS A 10 4.81 2.13 -57.76
CA LYS A 10 5.22 1.31 -56.60
C LYS A 10 4.17 0.24 -56.33
N ILE A 11 4.63 -0.89 -55.80
CA ILE A 11 3.74 -1.90 -55.23
C ILE A 11 2.97 -1.32 -54.04
N PHE A 12 1.80 -1.91 -53.75
CA PHE A 12 1.01 -1.56 -52.57
C PHE A 12 0.95 -2.72 -51.58
N ILE A 13 1.14 -2.45 -50.28
CA ILE A 13 1.00 -3.45 -49.22
C ILE A 13 -0.33 -3.22 -48.48
N PRO A 14 -1.32 -4.12 -48.63
CA PRO A 14 -2.57 -4.00 -47.91
C PRO A 14 -2.37 -4.06 -46.40
N ARG A 15 -3.07 -3.17 -45.68
CA ARG A 15 -3.16 -3.16 -44.20
C ARG A 15 -1.83 -2.92 -43.47
N TRP A 16 -0.77 -2.48 -44.16
CA TRP A 16 0.42 -1.98 -43.49
C TRP A 16 0.07 -0.76 -42.60
N ALA A 17 0.87 -0.54 -41.55
CA ALA A 17 0.68 0.56 -40.61
C ALA A 17 1.12 1.89 -41.23
N THR A 18 0.31 2.92 -41.07
CA THR A 18 0.63 4.30 -41.45
C THR A 18 -0.13 5.28 -40.53
N PRO A 19 0.48 6.40 -40.08
CA PRO A 19 1.86 6.80 -40.34
C PRO A 19 2.89 6.03 -39.49
N VAL A 20 4.12 5.95 -39.97
CA VAL A 20 5.30 5.48 -39.21
C VAL A 20 6.26 6.63 -39.01
N ILE A 21 6.78 6.78 -37.79
CA ILE A 21 7.76 7.82 -37.44
C ILE A 21 9.12 7.15 -37.30
N HIS A 22 10.03 7.45 -38.23
CA HIS A 22 11.40 6.96 -38.25
C HIS A 22 12.32 7.95 -38.98
N PRO A 23 13.59 8.13 -38.56
CA PRO A 23 14.52 9.07 -39.20
C PRO A 23 14.70 8.86 -40.71
N ASP A 24 14.65 7.60 -41.16
CA ASP A 24 14.82 7.23 -42.57
C ASP A 24 13.54 7.40 -43.43
N GLY A 25 12.46 7.94 -42.86
CA GLY A 25 11.24 8.31 -43.60
C GLY A 25 10.53 7.19 -44.37
N PRO A 26 10.27 6.01 -43.78
CA PRO A 26 9.47 4.98 -44.43
C PRO A 26 8.05 5.47 -44.68
N GLU A 27 7.46 5.00 -45.77
CA GLU A 27 6.08 5.32 -46.18
C GLU A 27 5.03 4.60 -45.31
N GLY A 28 5.43 3.51 -44.65
CA GLY A 28 4.60 2.73 -43.73
C GLY A 28 5.38 1.64 -43.02
N GLY A 29 4.65 0.69 -42.41
CA GLY A 29 5.25 -0.39 -41.63
C GLY A 29 4.54 -1.72 -41.78
N VAL A 30 5.29 -2.79 -41.96
CA VAL A 30 4.74 -4.15 -42.11
C VAL A 30 4.75 -4.83 -40.74
N GLY A 31 3.59 -4.97 -40.11
CA GLY A 31 3.48 -5.72 -38.86
C GLY A 31 3.66 -7.23 -39.08
N LEU A 32 4.11 -7.96 -38.05
CA LEU A 32 4.31 -9.41 -38.11
C LEU A 32 3.03 -10.17 -38.45
N ILE A 33 1.85 -9.60 -38.17
CA ILE A 33 0.54 -10.18 -38.51
C ILE A 33 0.31 -10.30 -40.04
N LEU A 34 1.06 -9.54 -40.85
CA LEU A 34 0.96 -9.57 -42.31
C LEU A 34 1.91 -10.61 -42.92
N VAL A 35 2.85 -11.17 -42.15
CA VAL A 35 3.78 -12.20 -42.61
C VAL A 35 3.11 -13.57 -42.47
N THR A 36 2.60 -14.09 -43.58
CA THR A 36 1.99 -15.43 -43.63
C THR A 36 3.00 -16.47 -44.14
N PRO A 37 2.71 -17.77 -44.10
CA PRO A 37 3.56 -18.79 -44.74
C PRO A 37 3.77 -18.54 -46.24
N ALA A 38 2.83 -17.89 -46.93
CA ALA A 38 2.97 -17.52 -48.33
C ALA A 38 3.83 -16.25 -48.54
N GLY A 39 4.11 -15.49 -47.48
CA GLY A 39 4.74 -14.18 -47.52
C GLY A 39 3.77 -13.04 -47.19
N VAL A 40 4.26 -11.82 -47.38
CA VAL A 40 3.46 -10.58 -47.32
C VAL A 40 2.87 -10.35 -48.70
N GLN A 41 1.54 -10.36 -48.79
CA GLN A 41 0.86 -10.08 -50.06
C GLN A 41 1.11 -8.63 -50.49
N VAL A 42 1.50 -8.44 -51.75
CA VAL A 42 1.64 -7.12 -52.38
C VAL A 42 0.73 -7.03 -53.59
N LEU A 43 0.12 -5.87 -53.81
CA LEU A 43 -0.69 -5.58 -54.98
C LEU A 43 0.16 -4.85 -56.02
N VAL A 44 0.05 -5.30 -57.25
CA VAL A 44 0.69 -4.67 -58.41
C VAL A 44 -0.41 -4.13 -59.31
N ASP A 45 -0.40 -2.81 -59.49
CA ASP A 45 -1.27 -2.15 -60.46
C ASP A 45 -0.76 -2.35 -61.89
N PRO A 46 -1.66 -2.40 -62.88
CA PRO A 46 -1.27 -2.56 -64.27
C PRO A 46 -0.43 -1.36 -64.72
N TRP A 47 0.75 -1.61 -65.27
CA TRP A 47 1.53 -0.57 -65.92
C TRP A 47 0.95 -0.20 -67.29
N PHE A 48 1.36 0.96 -67.79
CA PHE A 48 0.96 1.39 -69.13
C PHE A 48 1.37 0.38 -70.20
N ASN A 49 0.42 0.02 -71.06
CA ASN A 49 0.54 -1.01 -72.09
C ASN A 49 1.00 -2.38 -71.54
N MET A 50 0.48 -2.80 -70.37
CA MET A 50 0.70 -4.15 -69.86
C MET A 50 0.13 -5.18 -70.83
N SER A 51 1.00 -6.05 -71.35
CA SER A 51 0.68 -7.03 -72.38
C SER A 51 0.95 -8.46 -71.91
N GLU A 52 0.37 -9.44 -72.61
CA GLU A 52 0.73 -10.84 -72.44
C GLU A 52 2.24 -11.06 -72.57
N TYR A 53 2.76 -11.97 -71.75
CA TYR A 53 4.16 -12.36 -71.61
C TYR A 53 5.12 -11.27 -71.11
N ASP A 54 4.63 -10.08 -70.73
CA ASP A 54 5.42 -9.19 -69.87
C ASP A 54 5.73 -9.91 -68.54
N THR A 55 6.88 -9.60 -67.94
CA THR A 55 7.27 -10.15 -66.64
C THR A 55 7.27 -9.06 -65.57
N ALA A 56 6.79 -9.43 -64.39
CA ALA A 56 6.88 -8.65 -63.16
C ALA A 56 7.74 -9.41 -62.16
N GLU A 57 8.78 -8.78 -61.64
CA GLU A 57 9.74 -9.34 -60.70
C GLU A 57 9.82 -8.46 -59.45
N LEU A 58 9.61 -9.06 -58.28
CA LEU A 58 9.70 -8.37 -57.00
C LEU A 58 11.14 -8.43 -56.49
N LEU A 59 11.76 -7.26 -56.29
CA LEU A 59 13.11 -7.13 -55.74
C LEU A 59 13.01 -6.52 -54.34
N ILE A 60 13.80 -7.03 -53.39
CA ILE A 60 13.86 -6.51 -52.02
C ILE A 60 15.30 -6.21 -51.61
N ASN A 61 15.46 -5.04 -50.98
CA ASN A 61 16.73 -4.50 -50.51
C ASN A 61 17.76 -4.52 -51.64
N ASP A 62 18.97 -5.02 -51.35
CA ASP A 62 20.08 -5.08 -52.30
C ASP A 62 20.18 -6.43 -53.01
N LEU A 63 19.14 -7.27 -52.97
CA LEU A 63 19.15 -8.55 -53.68
C LEU A 63 19.08 -8.34 -55.19
N SER A 64 19.98 -9.01 -55.91
CA SER A 64 20.03 -8.99 -57.37
C SER A 64 19.04 -9.95 -58.04
N THR A 65 18.53 -10.92 -57.28
CA THR A 65 17.54 -11.91 -57.73
C THR A 65 16.14 -11.55 -57.26
N ALA A 66 15.15 -11.71 -58.12
CA ALA A 66 13.75 -11.56 -57.74
C ALA A 66 13.37 -12.59 -56.66
N VAL A 67 12.60 -12.15 -55.67
CA VAL A 67 12.10 -13.01 -54.59
C VAL A 67 10.72 -13.59 -54.89
N ASP A 68 10.01 -12.99 -55.84
CA ASP A 68 8.81 -13.53 -56.46
C ASP A 68 8.67 -12.94 -57.88
N SER A 69 7.95 -13.63 -58.75
CA SER A 69 7.75 -13.17 -60.12
C SER A 69 6.46 -13.69 -60.74
N LYS A 70 5.97 -12.97 -61.74
CA LYS A 70 4.82 -13.38 -62.55
C LYS A 70 5.05 -13.05 -64.03
N ILE A 71 4.65 -13.96 -64.90
CA ILE A 71 4.49 -13.71 -66.33
C ILE A 71 3.01 -13.43 -66.59
N ILE A 72 2.69 -12.29 -67.18
CA ILE A 72 1.31 -11.92 -67.53
C ILE A 72 0.78 -12.90 -68.58
N GLN A 73 -0.33 -13.57 -68.27
CA GLN A 73 -0.94 -14.52 -69.21
C GLN A 73 -1.98 -13.85 -70.12
N PRO A 74 -2.31 -14.45 -71.27
CA PRO A 74 -3.40 -13.97 -72.11
C PRO A 74 -4.70 -13.83 -71.31
N GLY A 75 -5.32 -12.65 -71.35
CA GLY A 75 -6.52 -12.31 -70.58
C GLY A 75 -6.25 -11.69 -69.20
N GLU A 76 -5.00 -11.54 -68.76
CA GLU A 76 -4.61 -10.82 -67.54
C GLU A 76 -4.19 -9.36 -67.80
N GLU A 77 -4.21 -8.92 -69.06
CA GLU A 77 -3.78 -7.59 -69.48
C GLU A 77 -4.58 -6.50 -68.77
N ASN A 78 -3.87 -5.43 -68.37
CA ASN A 78 -4.43 -4.28 -67.66
C ASN A 78 -5.25 -4.62 -66.39
N LYS A 79 -5.02 -5.77 -65.75
CA LYS A 79 -5.65 -6.15 -64.47
C LYS A 79 -4.65 -6.11 -63.32
N ARG A 80 -5.09 -5.64 -62.15
CA ARG A 80 -4.34 -5.75 -60.91
C ARG A 80 -4.13 -7.23 -60.55
N PHE A 81 -2.94 -7.56 -60.07
CA PHE A 81 -2.60 -8.89 -59.58
C PHE A 81 -1.80 -8.83 -58.28
N THR A 82 -1.50 -9.98 -57.71
CA THR A 82 -0.74 -10.11 -56.47
C THR A 82 0.62 -10.78 -56.72
N LEU A 83 1.64 -10.31 -56.03
CA LEU A 83 2.86 -11.07 -55.74
C LEU A 83 2.94 -11.28 -54.22
N ASN A 84 3.80 -12.18 -53.77
CA ASN A 84 4.06 -12.42 -52.36
C ASN A 84 5.53 -12.16 -52.06
N LEU A 85 5.78 -11.21 -51.16
CA LEU A 85 7.11 -10.97 -50.61
C LEU A 85 7.41 -12.03 -49.55
N PRO A 86 8.31 -12.99 -49.77
CA PRO A 86 8.53 -14.06 -48.79
C PRO A 86 9.13 -13.49 -47.51
N GLY A 87 8.53 -13.83 -46.35
CA GLY A 87 8.87 -13.23 -45.07
C GLY A 87 10.34 -13.41 -44.66
N GLY A 88 11.00 -14.47 -45.13
CA GLY A 88 12.42 -14.72 -44.86
C GLY A 88 13.39 -13.70 -45.48
N PHE A 89 12.94 -12.89 -46.44
CA PHE A 89 13.75 -11.80 -47.02
C PHE A 89 13.52 -10.45 -46.36
N VAL A 90 12.49 -10.32 -45.50
CA VAL A 90 12.21 -9.07 -44.78
C VAL A 90 13.09 -8.99 -43.54
N GLN A 91 13.87 -7.93 -43.44
CA GLN A 91 14.86 -7.74 -42.38
C GLN A 91 14.32 -6.83 -41.28
N ASN A 92 14.78 -7.01 -40.03
CA ASN A 92 14.48 -6.04 -38.98
C ASN A 92 15.07 -4.67 -39.33
N GLY A 93 14.25 -3.61 -39.25
CA GLY A 93 14.59 -2.26 -39.64
C GLY A 93 13.91 -1.83 -40.95
N ILE A 94 14.57 -0.95 -41.69
CA ILE A 94 14.07 -0.39 -42.94
C ILE A 94 14.31 -1.36 -44.09
N ASN A 95 13.26 -1.63 -44.85
CA ASN A 95 13.30 -2.44 -46.07
C ASN A 95 12.88 -1.58 -47.26
N ARG A 96 13.40 -1.93 -48.43
CA ARG A 96 13.11 -1.28 -49.71
C ARG A 96 12.63 -2.33 -50.70
N VAL A 97 11.43 -2.19 -51.24
CA VAL A 97 10.89 -3.14 -52.22
C VAL A 97 10.55 -2.40 -53.49
N ARG A 98 10.93 -2.98 -54.63
CA ARG A 98 10.70 -2.40 -55.96
C ARG A 98 10.21 -3.45 -56.93
N LEU A 99 9.37 -3.02 -57.86
CA LEU A 99 8.86 -3.82 -58.95
C LEU A 99 9.75 -3.61 -60.17
N LYS A 100 10.29 -4.69 -60.73
CA LYS A 100 10.98 -4.67 -62.03
C LYS A 100 10.05 -5.30 -63.07
N VAL A 101 9.75 -4.55 -64.13
CA VAL A 101 8.91 -4.97 -65.24
C VAL A 101 9.78 -5.16 -66.47
N THR A 102 9.67 -6.30 -67.17
CA THR A 102 10.33 -6.53 -68.45
C THR A 102 9.28 -6.81 -69.52
N ARG A 103 9.17 -5.92 -70.51
CA ARG A 103 8.32 -6.13 -71.68
C ARG A 103 9.09 -6.92 -72.75
N ILE A 104 8.41 -7.77 -73.54
CA ILE A 104 9.05 -8.71 -74.49
C ILE A 104 10.10 -8.04 -75.39
N SER A 105 9.86 -6.80 -75.82
CA SER A 105 10.70 -6.08 -76.79
C SER A 105 11.46 -4.89 -76.21
N GLN A 106 11.51 -4.75 -74.88
CA GLN A 106 12.11 -3.59 -74.21
C GLN A 106 13.05 -4.01 -73.08
N GLY A 107 13.93 -3.08 -72.68
CA GLY A 107 14.74 -3.27 -71.48
C GLY A 107 13.88 -3.27 -70.21
N PRO A 108 14.41 -3.79 -69.09
CA PRO A 108 13.69 -3.76 -67.83
C PRO A 108 13.51 -2.33 -67.31
N GLU A 109 12.34 -2.06 -66.74
CA GLU A 109 11.98 -0.82 -66.06
C GLU A 109 11.74 -1.13 -64.59
N THR A 110 12.09 -0.22 -63.68
CA THR A 110 11.94 -0.46 -62.23
C THR A 110 11.20 0.70 -61.59
N SER A 111 10.30 0.38 -60.66
CA SER A 111 9.62 1.37 -59.83
C SER A 111 10.61 2.10 -58.91
N GLU A 112 10.19 3.21 -58.33
CA GLU A 112 10.83 3.70 -57.11
C GLU A 112 10.71 2.66 -55.98
N ASP A 113 11.56 2.79 -54.95
CA ASP A 113 11.47 1.95 -53.77
C ASP A 113 10.22 2.30 -52.95
N LEU A 114 9.41 1.29 -52.62
CA LEU A 114 8.50 1.36 -51.49
C LEU A 114 9.31 1.09 -50.22
N VAL A 115 9.44 2.10 -49.37
CA VAL A 115 10.23 2.02 -48.14
C VAL A 115 9.31 1.73 -46.95
N PHE A 116 9.58 0.67 -46.18
CA PHE A 116 8.80 0.33 -45.00
C PHE A 116 9.64 -0.10 -43.80
N LEU A 117 9.10 0.14 -42.61
CA LEU A 117 9.63 -0.37 -41.35
C LEU A 117 9.13 -1.78 -41.07
N PHE A 118 10.01 -2.67 -40.63
CA PHE A 118 9.68 -3.98 -40.10
C PHE A 118 10.37 -4.18 -38.75
N ASN A 119 9.65 -4.60 -37.73
CA ASN A 119 10.21 -4.85 -36.40
C ASN A 119 10.13 -6.33 -36.07
N THR A 120 11.29 -6.94 -35.85
CA THR A 120 11.41 -8.27 -35.24
C THR A 120 12.69 -8.31 -34.39
N PRO A 121 12.66 -8.76 -33.12
CA PRO A 121 11.50 -9.33 -32.42
C PRO A 121 10.45 -8.31 -31.95
N ARG A 122 9.31 -8.83 -31.48
CA ARG A 122 8.27 -8.07 -30.74
C ARG A 122 8.84 -7.31 -29.55
N PRO A 123 8.19 -6.25 -29.04
CA PRO A 123 8.67 -5.45 -27.89
C PRO A 123 9.13 -6.29 -26.68
N GLY A 124 8.32 -7.27 -26.26
CA GLY A 124 8.64 -8.19 -25.15
C GLY A 124 9.23 -9.53 -25.61
N GLY A 125 9.67 -9.65 -26.86
CA GLY A 125 10.25 -10.87 -27.43
C GLY A 125 9.23 -11.96 -27.82
N GLU A 126 9.76 -13.08 -28.33
CA GLU A 126 8.98 -14.21 -28.84
C GLU A 126 8.76 -15.29 -27.77
N VAL A 127 8.07 -14.92 -26.69
CA VAL A 127 7.74 -15.86 -25.60
C VAL A 127 6.67 -16.85 -26.06
N THR A 128 6.96 -18.15 -25.97
CA THR A 128 6.01 -19.22 -26.28
C THR A 128 5.10 -19.51 -25.08
N GLY A 129 3.86 -19.95 -25.35
CA GLY A 129 2.87 -20.30 -24.33
C GLY A 129 1.91 -19.16 -23.95
N SER A 130 0.76 -19.55 -23.40
CA SER A 130 -0.25 -18.63 -22.86
C SER A 130 0.08 -18.27 -21.41
N GLY A 131 0.02 -17.00 -21.06
CA GLY A 131 0.20 -16.54 -19.68
C GLY A 131 0.92 -15.20 -19.60
N ASP A 132 1.65 -15.01 -18.50
CA ASP A 132 2.45 -13.82 -18.27
C ASP A 132 3.71 -13.84 -19.14
N ASN A 133 4.07 -12.69 -19.70
CA ASN A 133 5.30 -12.50 -20.41
C ASN A 133 6.43 -12.18 -19.41
N PRO A 134 7.40 -13.09 -19.20
CA PRO A 134 8.48 -12.89 -18.23
C PRO A 134 9.46 -11.77 -18.61
N ASN A 135 9.45 -11.31 -19.86
CA ASN A 135 10.31 -10.23 -20.32
C ASN A 135 9.74 -8.83 -20.01
N LEU A 136 8.51 -8.75 -19.49
CA LEU A 136 7.87 -7.50 -19.10
C LEU A 136 8.05 -7.27 -17.60
N GLY A 137 9.03 -6.45 -17.24
CA GLY A 137 9.35 -6.10 -15.86
C GLY A 137 8.60 -4.86 -15.38
N MET A 138 7.88 -4.99 -14.27
CA MET A 138 7.25 -3.88 -13.55
C MET A 138 7.74 -3.84 -12.11
N THR A 139 8.13 -2.65 -11.63
CA THR A 139 8.60 -2.44 -10.26
C THR A 139 7.86 -1.27 -9.62
N LEU A 140 7.37 -1.48 -8.40
CA LEU A 140 6.70 -0.50 -7.55
C LEU A 140 7.62 -0.07 -6.39
N PRO A 141 7.41 1.11 -5.79
CA PRO A 141 8.16 1.54 -4.62
C PRO A 141 8.00 0.57 -3.44
N ALA A 142 9.07 0.33 -2.69
CA ALA A 142 9.08 -0.65 -1.60
C ALA A 142 8.09 -0.31 -0.48
N ASP A 143 7.87 0.97 -0.20
CA ASP A 143 6.91 1.43 0.79
C ASP A 143 5.46 1.11 0.39
N VAL A 144 5.13 1.27 -0.91
CA VAL A 144 3.80 0.94 -1.45
C VAL A 144 3.55 -0.57 -1.38
N VAL A 145 4.56 -1.39 -1.69
CA VAL A 145 4.45 -2.85 -1.59
C VAL A 145 4.30 -3.31 -0.13
N ALA A 146 5.04 -2.68 0.81
CA ALA A 146 5.07 -3.09 2.21
C ALA A 146 3.90 -2.56 3.05
N LYS A 147 3.43 -1.34 2.77
CA LYS A 147 2.44 -0.62 3.60
C LYS A 147 1.11 -0.34 2.89
N GLY A 148 1.03 -0.61 1.59
CA GLY A 148 -0.09 -0.18 0.76
C GLY A 148 -0.04 1.30 0.40
N LEU A 149 -1.13 1.78 -0.20
CA LEU A 149 -1.28 3.12 -0.75
C LEU A 149 -2.49 3.82 -0.12
N ASP A 150 -2.20 4.78 0.77
CA ASP A 150 -3.19 5.71 1.32
C ASP A 150 -3.29 7.00 0.47
N ALA A 151 -4.23 7.88 0.84
CA ALA A 151 -4.46 9.15 0.15
C ALA A 151 -3.24 10.08 0.16
N ASN A 152 -2.50 10.14 1.29
CA ASN A 152 -1.35 11.01 1.42
C ASN A 152 -0.22 10.56 0.50
N ARG A 153 0.02 9.25 0.45
CA ARG A 153 1.04 8.66 -0.39
C ARG A 153 0.67 8.76 -1.88
N ALA A 154 -0.60 8.53 -2.22
CA ALA A 154 -1.09 8.76 -3.58
C ALA A 154 -0.97 10.22 -4.04
N ALA A 155 -1.16 11.19 -3.12
CA ALA A 155 -0.99 12.62 -3.41
C ALA A 155 0.47 13.01 -3.64
N GLN A 156 1.42 12.35 -2.98
CA GLN A 156 2.84 12.51 -3.30
C GLN A 156 3.12 11.96 -4.70
N GLY A 157 2.47 10.86 -5.06
CA GLY A 157 2.57 10.12 -6.32
C GLY A 157 3.38 8.83 -6.17
N VAL A 158 3.20 7.90 -7.12
CA VAL A 158 3.80 6.57 -7.13
C VAL A 158 4.58 6.38 -8.43
N ASP A 159 5.88 6.08 -8.34
CA ASP A 159 6.72 5.80 -9.51
C ASP A 159 6.66 4.32 -9.88
N VAL A 160 6.00 4.01 -10.99
CA VAL A 160 5.95 2.67 -11.57
C VAL A 160 7.02 2.58 -12.65
N THR A 161 8.03 1.74 -12.42
CA THR A 161 9.13 1.53 -13.37
C THR A 161 8.82 0.32 -14.26
N LEU A 162 8.86 0.52 -15.57
CA LEU A 162 8.60 -0.47 -16.61
C LEU A 162 9.86 -0.71 -17.44
N LYS A 163 10.15 -1.99 -17.75
CA LYS A 163 11.28 -2.43 -18.58
C LYS A 163 10.89 -3.60 -19.46
N TYR A 164 11.44 -3.64 -20.67
CA TYR A 164 11.28 -4.74 -21.62
C TYR A 164 12.38 -4.69 -22.71
N PRO A 165 12.75 -5.82 -23.33
CA PRO A 165 14.02 -5.96 -24.07
C PRO A 165 14.11 -5.16 -25.38
N TYR A 166 13.03 -5.04 -26.16
CA TYR A 166 13.05 -4.38 -27.47
C TYR A 166 12.25 -3.07 -27.45
N MET A 167 12.53 -2.23 -26.44
CA MET A 167 11.93 -0.91 -26.27
C MET A 167 12.32 0.03 -27.40
N ARG A 168 11.32 0.51 -28.14
CA ARG A 168 11.50 1.46 -29.24
C ARG A 168 10.71 2.73 -28.98
N ALA A 169 11.18 3.84 -29.55
CA ALA A 169 10.37 5.06 -29.56
C ALA A 169 9.03 4.77 -30.25
N HIS A 170 7.98 5.44 -29.78
CA HIS A 170 6.61 5.30 -30.27
C HIS A 170 5.90 3.98 -29.94
N ASP A 171 6.53 3.09 -29.16
CA ASP A 171 5.81 2.00 -28.50
C ASP A 171 4.70 2.58 -27.62
N LYS A 172 3.53 1.94 -27.64
CA LYS A 172 2.36 2.31 -26.83
C LYS A 172 2.22 1.33 -25.69
N ILE A 173 2.46 1.81 -24.48
CA ILE A 173 2.26 1.09 -23.23
C ILE A 173 0.81 1.28 -22.77
N THR A 174 0.17 0.18 -22.38
CA THR A 174 -1.08 0.18 -21.61
C THR A 174 -0.77 -0.42 -20.24
N LEU A 175 -0.85 0.39 -19.19
CA LEU A 175 -0.80 -0.04 -17.80
C LEU A 175 -2.23 -0.19 -17.27
N ASP A 176 -2.60 -1.41 -16.91
CA ASP A 176 -3.87 -1.76 -16.27
C ASP A 176 -3.72 -1.61 -14.76
N CYS A 177 -4.55 -0.77 -14.15
CA CYS A 177 -4.63 -0.44 -12.74
C CYS A 177 -6.02 -0.85 -12.23
N ASP A 178 -6.19 -2.12 -11.89
CA ASP A 178 -7.43 -2.73 -11.41
C ASP A 178 -8.63 -2.48 -12.36
N GLY A 179 -8.38 -2.64 -13.67
CA GLY A 179 -9.35 -2.40 -14.74
C GLY A 179 -9.37 -0.97 -15.29
N HIS A 180 -8.66 -0.02 -14.66
CA HIS A 180 -8.46 1.33 -15.19
C HIS A 180 -7.16 1.42 -15.98
N THR A 181 -7.21 1.93 -17.21
CA THR A 181 -6.03 1.99 -18.08
C THR A 181 -5.33 3.34 -18.07
N VAL A 182 -4.01 3.31 -17.85
CA VAL A 182 -3.10 4.43 -18.04
C VAL A 182 -2.29 4.18 -19.30
N LEU A 183 -2.32 5.11 -20.25
CA LEU A 183 -1.65 5.00 -21.55
C LEU A 183 -0.38 5.84 -21.57
N HIS A 184 0.68 5.31 -22.17
CA HIS A 184 1.94 6.04 -22.35
C HIS A 184 2.57 5.73 -23.72
N THR A 185 3.10 6.75 -24.40
CA THR A 185 3.89 6.57 -25.62
C THR A 185 5.36 6.74 -25.31
N VAL A 186 6.16 5.73 -25.61
CA VAL A 186 7.59 5.71 -25.32
C VAL A 186 8.31 6.79 -26.13
N THR A 187 9.06 7.62 -25.43
CA THR A 187 9.90 8.66 -26.05
C THR A 187 11.24 8.07 -26.51
N ALA A 188 11.95 8.76 -27.41
CA ALA A 188 13.30 8.36 -27.82
C ALA A 188 14.29 8.26 -26.64
N ALA A 189 14.19 9.18 -25.67
CA ALA A 189 15.02 9.15 -24.46
C ALA A 189 14.74 7.93 -23.58
N GLN A 190 13.47 7.56 -23.40
CA GLN A 190 13.09 6.37 -22.65
C GLN A 190 13.54 5.09 -23.35
N ALA A 191 13.38 5.02 -24.68
CA ALA A 191 13.85 3.90 -25.47
C ALA A 191 15.37 3.72 -25.35
N ALA A 192 16.14 4.81 -25.45
CA ALA A 192 17.59 4.79 -25.24
C ALA A 192 17.99 4.36 -23.82
N ALA A 193 17.20 4.72 -22.81
CA ALA A 193 17.42 4.31 -21.42
C ALA A 193 16.95 2.87 -21.13
N GLY A 194 16.19 2.24 -22.03
CA GLY A 194 15.59 0.92 -21.82
C GLY A 194 14.60 0.88 -20.64
N THR A 195 14.04 2.02 -20.25
CA THR A 195 13.14 2.11 -19.10
C THR A 195 12.15 3.27 -19.21
N VAL A 196 10.95 3.05 -18.69
CA VAL A 196 9.90 4.06 -18.53
C VAL A 196 9.52 4.15 -17.07
N VAL A 197 9.52 5.36 -16.51
CA VAL A 197 8.99 5.62 -15.16
C VAL A 197 7.69 6.42 -15.32
N LEU A 198 6.58 5.84 -14.88
CA LEU A 198 5.27 6.49 -14.86
C LEU A 198 4.98 6.98 -13.45
N ARG A 199 4.75 8.30 -13.30
CA ARG A 199 4.30 8.90 -12.05
C ARG A 199 2.78 8.85 -11.99
N LEU A 200 2.24 7.97 -11.15
CA LEU A 200 0.79 7.83 -10.96
C LEU A 200 0.31 8.60 -9.73
N PHE A 201 -0.90 9.12 -9.80
CA PHE A 201 -1.58 9.80 -8.69
C PHE A 201 -2.93 9.13 -8.40
N ALA A 202 -3.70 9.70 -7.47
CA ALA A 202 -4.97 9.12 -7.01
C ALA A 202 -5.98 8.81 -8.13
N ASP A 203 -5.89 9.47 -9.28
CA ASP A 203 -6.75 9.21 -10.43
C ASP A 203 -6.52 7.84 -11.08
N ALA A 204 -5.31 7.27 -10.96
CA ALA A 204 -5.00 5.92 -11.43
C ALA A 204 -5.60 4.82 -10.53
N PHE A 205 -5.94 5.15 -9.28
CA PHE A 205 -6.33 4.21 -8.23
C PHE A 205 -7.82 4.40 -7.85
N LYS A 206 -8.73 4.05 -8.78
CA LYS A 206 -10.16 4.40 -8.68
C LYS A 206 -10.90 3.73 -7.51
N ASN A 207 -10.47 2.53 -7.11
CA ASN A 207 -11.11 1.71 -6.11
C ASN A 207 -10.14 1.34 -5.00
N ASP A 208 -10.63 1.38 -3.76
CA ASP A 208 -9.91 0.77 -2.65
C ASP A 208 -10.05 -0.75 -2.81
N ASN A 209 -8.92 -1.45 -2.84
CA ASN A 209 -8.85 -2.89 -3.04
C ASN A 209 -7.57 -3.43 -2.35
N PRO A 210 -7.69 -4.35 -1.37
CA PRO A 210 -6.53 -4.93 -0.69
C PRO A 210 -5.67 -5.83 -1.60
N GLN A 211 -6.17 -6.18 -2.79
CA GLN A 211 -5.46 -6.89 -3.85
C GLN A 211 -5.60 -6.12 -5.17
N PHE A 212 -5.33 -4.82 -5.13
CA PHE A 212 -5.37 -3.97 -6.32
C PHE A 212 -4.37 -4.49 -7.36
N ALA A 213 -4.90 -4.96 -8.49
CA ALA A 213 -4.11 -5.66 -9.50
C ALA A 213 -3.50 -4.69 -10.51
N MET A 214 -2.19 -4.77 -10.75
CA MET A 214 -1.49 -3.96 -11.73
C MET A 214 -0.69 -4.83 -12.71
N ARG A 215 -0.77 -4.53 -14.00
CA ARG A 215 0.03 -5.18 -15.07
C ARG A 215 0.09 -4.31 -16.30
N PHE A 216 1.05 -4.54 -17.19
CA PHE A 216 1.15 -3.77 -18.42
C PHE A 216 1.37 -4.62 -19.66
N ARG A 217 1.06 -4.03 -20.81
CA ARG A 217 1.38 -4.54 -22.14
C ARG A 217 1.84 -3.41 -23.05
N VAL A 218 2.44 -3.77 -24.17
CA VAL A 218 3.05 -2.87 -25.16
C VAL A 218 2.62 -3.27 -26.56
N VAL A 219 2.37 -2.28 -27.41
CA VAL A 219 2.20 -2.45 -28.86
C VAL A 219 3.15 -1.48 -29.57
N ASP A 220 3.97 -1.96 -30.51
CA ASP A 220 4.84 -1.06 -31.29
C ASP A 220 4.04 -0.24 -32.32
N GLN A 221 4.70 0.74 -32.94
CA GLN A 221 4.04 1.62 -33.92
C GLN A 221 3.54 0.90 -35.19
N ILE A 222 4.00 -0.33 -35.46
CA ILE A 222 3.56 -1.14 -36.61
C ILE A 222 2.57 -2.26 -36.20
N GLY A 223 2.08 -2.23 -34.96
CA GLY A 223 1.00 -3.09 -34.48
C GLY A 223 1.45 -4.41 -33.85
N ASN A 224 2.74 -4.63 -33.60
CA ASN A 224 3.22 -5.82 -32.91
C ASN A 224 2.97 -5.71 -31.40
N SER A 225 2.20 -6.67 -30.85
CA SER A 225 2.04 -6.84 -29.40
C SER A 225 3.34 -7.28 -28.72
N SER A 226 3.39 -7.14 -27.38
CA SER A 226 4.56 -7.49 -26.55
C SER A 226 5.03 -8.93 -26.71
N GLY A 227 4.14 -9.85 -27.02
CA GLY A 227 4.47 -11.23 -27.35
C GLY A 227 3.42 -11.81 -28.29
N PRO A 228 3.68 -13.01 -28.86
CA PRO A 228 2.76 -13.67 -29.79
C PRO A 228 1.50 -14.20 -29.08
N GLN A 229 1.62 -14.64 -27.82
CA GLN A 229 0.50 -15.12 -26.98
C GLN A 229 0.56 -14.50 -25.57
N ALA A 230 1.72 -14.61 -24.91
CA ALA A 230 1.99 -13.94 -23.64
C ALA A 230 2.19 -12.43 -23.87
N ILE A 231 1.10 -11.66 -23.75
CA ILE A 231 1.07 -10.22 -24.05
C ILE A 231 1.16 -9.32 -22.80
N TRP A 232 0.80 -9.83 -21.62
CA TRP A 232 0.74 -9.06 -20.37
C TRP A 232 1.94 -9.38 -19.49
N SER A 233 2.42 -8.41 -18.72
CA SER A 233 3.35 -8.66 -17.63
C SER A 233 2.71 -9.51 -16.54
N ARG A 234 3.53 -10.08 -15.67
CA ARG A 234 3.04 -10.61 -14.39
C ARG A 234 2.27 -9.53 -13.63
N THR A 235 1.16 -9.92 -13.01
CA THR A 235 0.36 -9.05 -12.15
C THR A 235 1.09 -8.78 -10.83
N ALA A 236 1.24 -7.51 -10.47
CA ALA A 236 1.60 -7.09 -9.12
C ALA A 236 0.32 -6.75 -8.34
N TYR A 237 0.29 -7.11 -7.06
CA TYR A 237 -0.81 -6.78 -6.15
C TYR A 237 -0.30 -5.84 -5.07
N ILE A 238 -1.05 -4.78 -4.82
CA ILE A 238 -0.81 -3.84 -3.71
C ILE A 238 -2.12 -3.60 -2.96
N ASP A 239 -2.03 -3.20 -1.69
CA ASP A 239 -3.19 -2.74 -0.94
C ASP A 239 -3.44 -1.26 -1.24
N VAL A 240 -4.57 -0.91 -1.86
CA VAL A 240 -4.98 0.47 -2.10
C VAL A 240 -6.15 0.80 -1.17
N HIS A 241 -5.98 1.83 -0.34
CA HIS A 241 -6.98 2.26 0.64
C HIS A 241 -7.05 3.80 0.72
N ILE A 242 -7.14 4.45 -0.45
CA ILE A 242 -7.12 5.91 -0.57
C ILE A 242 -8.38 6.54 0.03
N LYS A 243 -9.54 5.87 -0.02
CA LYS A 243 -10.79 6.38 0.55
C LYS A 243 -10.92 6.07 2.04
N ARG A 244 -10.05 5.23 2.59
CA ARG A 244 -9.99 4.97 4.03
C ARG A 244 -9.54 6.24 4.77
N PRO A 245 -10.30 6.70 5.78
CA PRO A 245 -9.87 7.84 6.56
C PRO A 245 -8.57 7.53 7.30
N VAL A 246 -7.59 8.44 7.19
CA VAL A 246 -6.36 8.38 7.97
C VAL A 246 -6.73 8.43 9.46
N LEU A 247 -6.26 7.47 10.23
CA LEU A 247 -6.49 7.43 11.67
C LEU A 247 -5.59 8.43 12.39
N ASP A 248 -6.19 9.46 12.99
CA ASP A 248 -5.50 10.32 13.95
C ASP A 248 -5.90 9.91 15.37
N LEU A 249 -5.09 9.03 15.96
CA LEU A 249 -5.28 8.54 17.32
C LEU A 249 -4.75 9.58 18.34
N LYS A 250 -5.65 10.47 18.74
CA LYS A 250 -5.42 11.51 19.75
C LYS A 250 -5.17 10.86 21.14
N PRO A 251 -4.49 11.55 22.07
CA PRO A 251 -4.45 11.08 23.46
C PRO A 251 -5.86 10.90 24.02
N PRO A 252 -6.09 9.88 24.88
CA PRO A 252 -7.36 9.78 25.60
C PRO A 252 -7.53 10.96 26.56
N LYS A 253 -8.74 11.14 27.07
CA LYS A 253 -9.04 12.12 28.13
C LYS A 253 -9.44 11.40 29.41
N VAL A 254 -8.96 11.86 30.55
CA VAL A 254 -9.47 11.43 31.87
C VAL A 254 -10.42 12.52 32.34
N LEU A 255 -11.71 12.20 32.49
CA LEU A 255 -12.73 13.22 32.76
C LEU A 255 -12.57 13.90 34.12
N GLU A 256 -11.98 13.21 35.08
CA GLU A 256 -11.74 13.73 36.42
C GLU A 256 -10.46 14.57 36.49
N ALA A 257 -9.61 14.56 35.45
CA ALA A 257 -8.45 15.42 35.37
C ALA A 257 -8.87 16.78 34.81
N PHE A 258 -9.00 17.79 35.67
CA PHE A 258 -9.38 19.15 35.26
C PHE A 258 -8.19 20.11 35.23
N GLY A 259 -7.13 19.84 35.99
CA GLY A 259 -5.96 20.70 36.05
C GLY A 259 -5.05 20.54 34.82
N ASN A 260 -4.25 21.56 34.55
CA ASN A 260 -3.22 21.55 33.50
C ASN A 260 -3.74 21.04 32.13
N ASP A 261 -4.85 21.61 31.66
CA ASP A 261 -5.53 21.20 30.41
C ASP A 261 -5.91 19.71 30.35
N GLY A 262 -6.36 19.17 31.49
CA GLY A 262 -6.78 17.78 31.63
C GLY A 262 -5.65 16.77 31.77
N LYS A 263 -4.48 17.24 32.21
CA LYS A 263 -3.30 16.41 32.50
C LYS A 263 -3.00 16.27 33.99
N GLU A 264 -3.71 17.01 34.83
CA GLU A 264 -3.55 16.92 36.28
C GLU A 264 -4.85 16.47 36.93
N LEU A 265 -4.74 15.37 37.66
CA LEU A 265 -5.78 14.78 38.47
C LEU A 265 -5.45 15.02 39.93
N THR A 266 -6.31 15.78 40.62
CA THR A 266 -6.20 15.88 42.07
C THR A 266 -6.94 14.72 42.70
N PHE A 267 -6.47 14.24 43.85
CA PHE A 267 -7.20 13.17 44.51
C PHE A 267 -8.57 13.63 45.03
N ASP A 268 -8.77 14.94 45.18
CA ASP A 268 -10.07 15.49 45.55
C ASP A 268 -11.16 15.23 44.51
N ASP A 269 -10.77 15.17 43.24
CA ASP A 269 -11.66 14.86 42.10
C ASP A 269 -12.12 13.38 42.11
N MET A 270 -11.33 12.51 42.74
CA MET A 270 -11.58 11.06 42.83
C MET A 270 -12.11 10.63 44.19
N TYR A 271 -12.31 11.55 45.14
CA TYR A 271 -12.50 11.20 46.55
C TYR A 271 -13.76 10.39 46.83
N SER A 272 -14.84 10.55 46.06
CA SER A 272 -16.07 9.74 46.17
C SER A 272 -16.33 8.86 44.95
N ALA A 273 -15.50 8.95 43.91
CA ALA A 273 -15.67 8.18 42.69
C ALA A 273 -15.15 6.74 42.89
N GLU A 274 -15.90 5.76 42.39
CA GLU A 274 -15.44 4.36 42.31
C GLU A 274 -14.51 4.14 41.10
N HIS A 275 -14.69 4.95 40.05
CA HIS A 275 -13.96 4.81 38.80
C HIS A 275 -13.60 6.18 38.24
N ALA A 276 -12.40 6.27 37.64
CA ALA A 276 -12.07 7.35 36.71
C ALA A 276 -12.60 6.98 35.32
N ARG A 277 -13.08 7.96 34.56
CA ARG A 277 -13.66 7.77 33.23
C ARG A 277 -12.66 8.22 32.17
N VAL A 278 -12.17 7.25 31.40
CA VAL A 278 -11.30 7.50 30.26
C VAL A 278 -12.16 7.60 29.00
N GLN A 279 -12.21 8.78 28.39
CA GLN A 279 -12.85 9.00 27.10
C GLN A 279 -11.87 8.80 25.95
N VAL A 280 -12.32 8.06 24.94
CA VAL A 280 -11.58 7.82 23.70
C VAL A 280 -12.42 8.29 22.52
N ALA A 281 -11.87 9.23 21.76
CA ALA A 281 -12.42 9.69 20.49
C ALA A 281 -11.26 9.98 19.52
N TYR A 282 -11.40 9.55 18.27
CA TYR A 282 -10.34 9.71 17.27
C TYR A 282 -10.90 9.89 15.85
N THR A 283 -10.13 10.58 15.01
CA THR A 283 -10.48 10.81 13.61
C THR A 283 -10.37 9.51 12.84
N GLY A 284 -11.35 9.24 11.97
CA GLY A 284 -11.42 8.01 11.18
C GLY A 284 -11.97 6.80 11.95
N SER A 285 -12.58 7.01 13.12
CA SER A 285 -13.38 5.98 13.79
C SER A 285 -14.55 5.55 12.90
N LEU A 286 -14.65 4.24 12.66
CA LEU A 286 -15.71 3.61 11.87
C LEU A 286 -16.32 2.45 12.65
N SER A 287 -17.56 2.10 12.30
CA SER A 287 -18.26 0.95 12.87
C SER A 287 -17.41 -0.32 12.73
N GLY A 288 -17.32 -1.10 13.80
CA GLY A 288 -16.56 -2.36 13.86
C GLY A 288 -15.11 -2.23 14.33
N HIS A 289 -14.55 -1.02 14.44
CA HIS A 289 -13.27 -0.84 15.11
C HIS A 289 -13.39 -1.24 16.59
N THR A 290 -12.40 -1.95 17.12
CA THR A 290 -12.32 -2.35 18.52
C THR A 290 -11.25 -1.54 19.25
N VAL A 291 -11.51 -1.19 20.50
CA VAL A 291 -10.69 -0.26 21.29
C VAL A 291 -10.44 -0.84 22.67
N LYS A 292 -9.19 -0.75 23.15
CA LYS A 292 -8.78 -1.13 24.51
C LYS A 292 -7.90 -0.06 25.13
N VAL A 293 -8.22 0.36 26.35
CA VAL A 293 -7.47 1.35 27.14
C VAL A 293 -6.45 0.66 28.03
N TYR A 294 -5.30 1.31 28.19
CA TYR A 294 -4.22 0.92 29.08
C TYR A 294 -3.92 2.08 30.03
N TRP A 295 -3.97 1.80 31.34
CA TRP A 295 -3.54 2.69 32.41
C TRP A 295 -2.25 2.14 33.00
N VAL A 296 -1.12 2.77 32.64
CA VAL A 296 0.20 2.39 33.12
C VAL A 296 0.54 3.26 34.34
N GLY A 297 0.40 2.68 35.53
CA GLY A 297 0.77 3.32 36.78
C GLY A 297 2.23 3.06 37.16
N ARG A 298 2.57 3.31 38.43
CA ARG A 298 3.93 3.13 38.97
C ARG A 298 4.44 1.69 38.88
N ASN A 299 3.60 0.72 39.28
CA ASN A 299 4.00 -0.69 39.41
C ASN A 299 2.93 -1.67 38.87
N ASN A 300 1.98 -1.17 38.09
CA ASN A 300 0.92 -1.99 37.50
C ASN A 300 0.45 -1.37 36.18
N THR A 301 0.13 -2.22 35.21
CA THR A 301 -0.58 -1.82 33.99
C THR A 301 -1.95 -2.46 34.00
N TYR A 302 -2.99 -1.63 34.11
CA TYR A 302 -4.36 -2.08 33.93
C TYR A 302 -4.75 -2.00 32.45
N GLY A 303 -5.37 -3.05 31.92
CA GLY A 303 -5.99 -3.06 30.61
C GLY A 303 -7.50 -3.21 30.74
N SER A 304 -8.26 -2.36 30.05
CA SER A 304 -9.72 -2.43 30.06
C SER A 304 -10.26 -3.64 29.30
N GLU A 305 -11.58 -3.82 29.37
CA GLU A 305 -12.33 -4.55 28.37
C GLU A 305 -12.15 -3.96 26.96
N VAL A 306 -12.47 -4.75 25.94
CA VAL A 306 -12.52 -4.30 24.55
C VAL A 306 -13.93 -3.77 24.28
N GLN A 307 -14.02 -2.54 23.80
CA GLN A 307 -15.28 -1.96 23.33
C GLN A 307 -15.26 -1.76 21.81
N THR A 308 -16.40 -1.89 21.15
CA THR A 308 -16.54 -1.73 19.70
C THR A 308 -17.20 -0.40 19.36
N ILE A 309 -16.67 0.30 18.37
CA ILE A 309 -17.31 1.46 17.75
C ILE A 309 -18.55 0.97 17.00
N GLY A 310 -19.73 1.41 17.41
CA GLY A 310 -21.01 1.10 16.75
C GLY A 310 -21.37 2.07 15.63
N GLN A 311 -20.82 3.28 15.62
CA GLN A 311 -21.06 4.27 14.57
C GLN A 311 -19.87 5.21 14.37
N PRO A 312 -19.66 5.75 13.14
CA PRO A 312 -18.57 6.68 12.86
C PRO A 312 -18.55 7.89 13.81
N GLY A 313 -17.37 8.25 14.32
CA GLY A 313 -17.22 9.39 15.24
C GLY A 313 -17.65 9.14 16.69
N GLN A 314 -18.06 7.92 17.07
CA GLN A 314 -18.47 7.61 18.43
C GLN A 314 -17.32 7.84 19.44
N THR A 315 -17.67 8.45 20.58
CA THR A 315 -16.79 8.54 21.76
C THR A 315 -17.09 7.37 22.70
N LEU A 316 -16.06 6.59 23.05
CA LEU A 316 -16.16 5.50 24.02
C LEU A 316 -15.73 5.97 25.41
N THR A 317 -16.29 5.35 26.45
CA THR A 317 -15.92 5.62 27.85
C THR A 317 -15.54 4.32 28.53
N PHE A 318 -14.35 4.29 29.12
CA PHE A 318 -13.80 3.16 29.87
C PHE A 318 -13.67 3.53 31.34
N LEU A 319 -13.89 2.55 32.22
CA LEU A 319 -13.87 2.74 33.66
C LEU A 319 -12.57 2.20 34.26
N ILE A 320 -11.82 3.07 34.93
CA ILE A 320 -10.57 2.71 35.62
C ILE A 320 -10.84 2.69 37.11
N HIS A 321 -10.66 1.54 37.76
CA HIS A 321 -10.95 1.38 39.18
C HIS A 321 -10.13 2.38 40.02
N ARG A 322 -10.76 2.99 41.02
CA ARG A 322 -10.14 4.02 41.88
C ARG A 322 -8.81 3.59 42.49
N LEU A 323 -8.66 2.31 42.86
CA LEU A 323 -7.40 1.79 43.43
C LEU A 323 -6.21 1.94 42.47
N ASP A 324 -6.42 1.82 41.16
CA ASP A 324 -5.36 2.00 40.17
C ASP A 324 -4.97 3.48 40.01
N VAL A 325 -5.89 4.40 40.31
CA VAL A 325 -5.61 5.84 40.43
C VAL A 325 -4.87 6.16 41.73
N ILE A 326 -5.30 5.58 42.87
CA ILE A 326 -4.66 5.76 44.18
C ILE A 326 -3.18 5.37 44.14
N ASP A 327 -2.87 4.26 43.47
CA ASP A 327 -1.49 3.77 43.36
C ASP A 327 -0.56 4.70 42.55
N CYS A 328 -1.14 5.69 41.85
CA CYS A 328 -0.40 6.66 41.05
C CYS A 328 -0.18 8.00 41.78
N ILE A 329 -0.68 8.17 43.01
CA ILE A 329 -0.58 9.44 43.74
C ILE A 329 0.89 9.85 43.89
N GLY A 330 1.24 11.03 43.41
CA GLY A 330 2.60 11.55 43.45
C GLY A 330 3.58 10.91 42.47
N SER A 331 3.16 9.95 41.64
CA SER A 331 3.98 9.36 40.57
C SER A 331 3.41 9.59 39.17
N GLY A 332 2.10 9.82 39.05
CA GLY A 332 1.41 9.93 37.77
C GLY A 332 1.12 8.60 37.08
N ALA A 333 0.51 8.67 35.90
CA ALA A 333 0.17 7.53 35.05
C ALA A 333 0.33 7.87 33.56
N ASN A 334 0.71 6.89 32.73
CA ASN A 334 0.67 6.99 31.27
C ASN A 334 -0.57 6.26 30.75
N VAL A 335 -1.51 7.00 30.16
CA VAL A 335 -2.77 6.46 29.65
C VAL A 335 -2.75 6.47 28.13
N TYR A 336 -3.02 5.33 27.50
CA TYR A 336 -3.13 5.23 26.04
C TYR A 336 -4.19 4.18 25.68
N TYR A 337 -4.53 4.07 24.40
CA TYR A 337 -5.40 3.01 23.90
C TYR A 337 -4.85 2.41 22.62
N THR A 338 -5.36 1.24 22.24
CA THR A 338 -5.10 0.61 20.96
C THR A 338 -6.38 0.48 20.16
N VAL A 339 -6.27 0.59 18.83
CA VAL A 339 -7.38 0.38 17.89
C VAL A 339 -7.04 -0.78 16.97
N GLU A 340 -7.97 -1.71 16.81
CA GLU A 340 -7.89 -2.83 15.88
C GLU A 340 -9.12 -2.84 14.95
N TYR A 341 -8.91 -3.22 13.69
CA TYR A 341 -9.97 -3.33 12.68
C TYR A 341 -9.50 -4.16 11.48
N SER A 342 -10.46 -4.61 10.66
CA SER A 342 -10.19 -5.50 9.53
C SER A 342 -9.17 -4.92 8.54
N GLY A 343 -8.14 -5.72 8.23
CA GLY A 343 -7.08 -5.36 7.28
C GLY A 343 -5.79 -4.84 7.91
N ILE A 344 -5.69 -4.69 9.24
CA ILE A 344 -4.44 -4.36 9.93
C ILE A 344 -4.08 -5.51 10.89
N PRO A 345 -2.90 -6.15 10.75
CA PRO A 345 -2.54 -7.33 11.53
C PRO A 345 -2.10 -7.02 12.97
N THR A 346 -1.88 -5.74 13.33
CA THR A 346 -1.44 -5.35 14.67
C THR A 346 -2.23 -4.14 15.19
N PRO A 347 -2.66 -4.13 16.46
CA PRO A 347 -3.36 -2.98 17.03
C PRO A 347 -2.51 -1.71 16.98
N ILE A 348 -3.09 -0.62 16.48
CA ILE A 348 -2.41 0.67 16.35
C ILE A 348 -2.53 1.40 17.70
N ARG A 349 -1.39 1.77 18.28
CA ARG A 349 -1.32 2.48 19.57
C ARG A 349 -1.56 3.97 19.39
N SER A 350 -2.37 4.57 20.27
CA SER A 350 -2.59 6.01 20.34
C SER A 350 -1.38 6.77 20.87
N ARG A 351 -1.38 8.08 20.67
CA ARG A 351 -0.55 8.98 21.50
C ARG A 351 -0.94 8.81 22.97
N SER A 352 0.03 8.93 23.88
CA SER A 352 -0.21 8.82 25.31
C SER A 352 -0.65 10.14 25.93
N LEU A 353 -1.55 10.06 26.91
CA LEU A 353 -1.75 11.08 27.94
C LEU A 353 -0.81 10.78 29.11
N ASN A 354 0.13 11.67 29.40
CA ASN A 354 0.89 11.63 30.64
C ASN A 354 0.12 12.42 31.70
N LEU A 355 -0.44 11.70 32.66
CA LEU A 355 -1.24 12.25 33.74
C LEU A 355 -0.37 12.45 34.98
N THR A 356 -0.39 13.65 35.53
CA THR A 356 0.10 13.93 36.88
C THR A 356 -1.03 13.66 37.87
N VAL A 357 -0.78 12.80 38.85
CA VAL A 357 -1.68 12.62 39.99
C VAL A 357 -1.02 13.31 41.18
N THR A 358 -1.64 14.38 41.69
CA THR A 358 -1.00 15.28 42.63
C THR A 358 -0.60 14.58 43.92
N HIS A 359 0.54 14.98 44.51
CA HIS A 359 0.95 14.50 45.81
C HIS A 359 -0.08 14.84 46.90
N GLN A 360 -0.18 13.97 47.89
CA GLN A 360 -0.84 14.29 49.15
C GLN A 360 0.16 14.95 50.10
N ARG A 361 -0.35 15.48 51.22
CA ARG A 361 0.48 16.13 52.26
C ARG A 361 1.66 15.27 52.71
N PHE A 362 1.45 13.96 52.82
CA PHE A 362 2.47 13.01 53.20
C PHE A 362 2.78 12.06 52.05
N HIS A 363 4.05 11.68 51.94
CA HIS A 363 4.45 10.57 51.10
C HIS A 363 4.12 9.25 51.82
N LEU A 364 3.21 8.47 51.24
CA LEU A 364 2.67 7.24 51.82
C LEU A 364 2.96 6.05 50.87
N PRO A 365 4.13 5.40 50.98
CA PRO A 365 4.48 4.26 50.15
C PRO A 365 3.59 3.04 50.45
N GLU A 366 3.66 2.01 49.61
CA GLU A 366 2.90 0.77 49.81
C GLU A 366 3.33 0.06 51.12
N PRO A 367 2.40 -0.62 51.82
CA PRO A 367 2.75 -1.34 53.04
C PRO A 367 3.68 -2.53 52.74
N THR A 368 4.48 -2.93 53.72
CA THR A 368 5.23 -4.20 53.68
C THR A 368 4.59 -5.20 54.63
N LEU A 369 4.59 -6.50 54.28
CA LEU A 369 3.97 -7.54 55.09
C LEU A 369 5.02 -8.43 55.77
N SER A 370 4.69 -8.94 56.95
CA SER A 370 5.37 -10.11 57.53
C SER A 370 5.21 -11.34 56.64
N SER A 371 6.07 -12.33 56.82
CA SER A 371 6.04 -13.59 56.05
C SER A 371 4.70 -14.33 56.16
N ASP A 372 4.07 -14.30 57.33
CA ASP A 372 2.75 -14.86 57.59
C ASP A 372 1.58 -13.96 57.13
N LYS A 373 1.90 -12.78 56.58
CA LYS A 373 0.96 -11.74 56.11
C LYS A 373 0.02 -11.20 57.20
N ARG A 374 0.27 -11.49 58.49
CA ARG A 374 -0.57 -11.06 59.62
C ARG A 374 -0.22 -9.68 60.17
N THR A 375 0.91 -9.13 59.76
CA THR A 375 1.34 -7.79 60.18
C THR A 375 1.73 -6.95 58.97
N ALA A 376 1.08 -5.80 58.79
CA ALA A 376 1.52 -4.77 57.87
C ALA A 376 2.40 -3.75 58.59
N THR A 377 3.56 -3.45 58.02
CA THR A 377 4.37 -2.28 58.40
C THR A 377 4.04 -1.16 57.44
N VAL A 378 3.51 -0.06 57.97
CA VAL A 378 3.12 1.13 57.22
C VAL A 378 4.09 2.26 57.53
N SER A 379 4.64 2.89 56.50
CA SER A 379 5.71 3.89 56.64
C SER A 379 5.27 5.25 56.14
N TYR A 380 5.80 6.32 56.73
CA TYR A 380 5.55 7.70 56.37
C TYR A 380 6.66 8.61 56.88
N VAL A 381 6.78 9.82 56.34
CA VAL A 381 7.82 10.80 56.76
C VAL A 381 7.16 12.05 57.34
N GLY A 382 7.69 12.49 58.49
CA GLY A 382 7.32 13.79 59.09
C GLY A 382 5.95 13.82 59.76
N MET A 383 5.42 12.68 60.20
CA MET A 383 4.13 12.62 60.88
C MET A 383 4.26 12.75 62.39
N THR A 384 3.35 13.50 63.00
CA THR A 384 3.28 13.73 64.47
C THR A 384 2.03 13.08 65.06
N SER A 385 1.85 13.18 66.38
CA SER A 385 0.58 12.85 67.03
C SER A 385 -0.59 13.66 66.45
N GLY A 386 -1.80 13.10 66.54
CA GLY A 386 -3.03 13.72 66.03
C GLY A 386 -3.59 13.09 64.74
N TYR A 387 -2.98 12.00 64.26
CA TYR A 387 -3.47 11.23 63.12
C TYR A 387 -3.88 9.81 63.53
N LEU A 388 -4.87 9.27 62.83
CA LEU A 388 -5.32 7.87 62.90
C LEU A 388 -4.86 7.16 61.63
N VAL A 389 -4.42 5.91 61.77
CA VAL A 389 -4.08 5.03 60.65
C VAL A 389 -4.92 3.76 60.70
N ARG A 390 -5.32 3.26 59.54
CA ARG A 390 -5.98 1.95 59.40
C ARG A 390 -5.52 1.24 58.13
N ILE A 391 -5.43 -0.08 58.21
CA ILE A 391 -5.17 -0.93 57.04
C ILE A 391 -6.47 -1.19 56.28
N ALA A 392 -6.39 -1.28 54.96
CA ALA A 392 -7.48 -1.66 54.08
C ALA A 392 -7.04 -2.85 53.21
N TRP A 393 -7.81 -3.93 53.28
CA TRP A 393 -7.59 -5.17 52.57
C TRP A 393 -8.67 -5.33 51.49
N HIS A 394 -8.28 -5.20 50.22
CA HIS A 394 -9.17 -5.35 49.07
C HIS A 394 -8.96 -6.75 48.48
N GLY A 395 -9.57 -7.73 49.13
CA GLY A 395 -9.60 -9.12 48.67
C GLY A 395 -10.97 -9.48 48.11
N LYS A 396 -11.45 -10.70 48.40
CA LYS A 396 -12.81 -11.12 48.03
C LYS A 396 -13.88 -10.17 48.56
N VAL A 397 -13.69 -9.70 49.79
CA VAL A 397 -14.47 -8.63 50.42
C VAL A 397 -13.48 -7.54 50.83
N THR A 398 -13.89 -6.29 50.68
CA THR A 398 -13.08 -5.17 51.19
C THR A 398 -13.24 -5.09 52.70
N ARG A 399 -12.12 -5.21 53.43
CA ARG A 399 -12.07 -5.18 54.89
C ARG A 399 -11.21 -4.01 55.38
N TYR A 400 -11.62 -3.40 56.48
CA TYR A 400 -10.91 -2.30 57.11
C TYR A 400 -10.54 -2.67 58.54
N GLY A 401 -9.28 -2.42 58.91
CA GLY A 401 -8.82 -2.56 60.29
C GLY A 401 -9.36 -1.47 61.20
N PRO A 402 -9.16 -1.62 62.52
CA PRO A 402 -9.46 -0.57 63.46
C PRO A 402 -8.61 0.67 63.16
N GLU A 403 -9.16 1.84 63.49
CA GLU A 403 -8.41 3.10 63.45
C GLU A 403 -7.52 3.19 64.68
N VAL A 404 -6.21 3.27 64.45
CA VAL A 404 -5.18 3.29 65.50
C VAL A 404 -4.51 4.66 65.52
N PRO A 405 -4.40 5.33 66.68
CA PRO A 405 -3.62 6.56 66.80
C PRO A 405 -2.15 6.34 66.45
N ILE A 406 -1.58 7.25 65.67
CA ILE A 406 -0.15 7.23 65.35
C ILE A 406 0.66 7.60 66.59
N THR A 407 1.53 6.68 67.01
CA THR A 407 2.42 6.83 68.18
C THR A 407 3.90 6.91 67.81
N ASN A 408 4.26 6.60 66.56
CA ASN A 408 5.62 6.62 66.05
C ASN A 408 5.71 7.51 64.80
N THR A 409 6.79 8.29 64.69
CA THR A 409 6.94 9.33 63.66
C THR A 409 7.41 8.83 62.29
N ALA A 410 7.78 7.55 62.17
CA ALA A 410 8.31 6.95 60.94
C ALA A 410 7.47 5.77 60.43
N GLN A 411 6.99 4.90 61.32
CA GLN A 411 6.24 3.72 60.91
C GLN A 411 5.32 3.16 62.01
N MET A 412 4.27 2.45 61.61
CA MET A 412 3.38 1.69 62.50
C MET A 412 3.29 0.23 62.05
N ARG A 413 2.99 -0.67 62.99
CA ARG A 413 2.68 -2.07 62.71
C ARG A 413 1.20 -2.31 62.98
N LEU A 414 0.48 -2.79 61.97
CA LEU A 414 -0.96 -3.03 62.01
C LEU A 414 -1.23 -4.51 61.83
N SER A 415 -2.10 -5.07 62.68
CA SER A 415 -2.53 -6.46 62.55
C SER A 415 -3.52 -6.62 61.41
N ILE A 416 -3.37 -7.70 60.65
CA ILE A 416 -4.30 -8.17 59.63
C ILE A 416 -4.96 -9.44 60.17
N ASP A 417 -6.29 -9.46 60.18
CA ASP A 417 -7.06 -10.60 60.67
C ASP A 417 -6.80 -11.84 59.77
N PRO A 418 -6.36 -12.98 60.35
CA PRO A 418 -6.18 -14.22 59.60
C PRO A 418 -7.41 -14.65 58.79
N ALA A 419 -8.63 -14.29 59.23
CA ALA A 419 -9.85 -14.59 58.50
C ALA A 419 -9.91 -13.89 57.13
N TRP A 420 -9.36 -12.67 56.99
CA TRP A 420 -9.37 -11.94 55.71
C TRP A 420 -8.40 -12.58 54.70
N ILE A 421 -7.28 -13.08 55.21
CA ILE A 421 -6.28 -13.81 54.44
C ILE A 421 -6.90 -15.11 53.92
N ALA A 422 -7.50 -15.89 54.81
CA ALA A 422 -8.19 -17.14 54.45
C ALA A 422 -9.36 -16.91 53.48
N GLU A 423 -10.15 -15.85 53.67
CA GLU A 423 -11.27 -15.46 52.78
C GLU A 423 -10.80 -15.14 51.35
N SER A 424 -9.55 -14.71 51.20
CA SER A 424 -8.96 -14.29 49.93
C SER A 424 -7.98 -15.32 49.34
N ALA A 425 -7.93 -16.54 49.88
CA ALA A 425 -7.04 -17.59 49.39
C ALA A 425 -7.26 -17.88 47.90
N GLY A 426 -6.15 -17.97 47.15
CA GLY A 426 -6.14 -18.16 45.70
C GLY A 426 -6.50 -16.93 44.87
N LEU A 427 -6.85 -15.79 45.49
CA LEU A 427 -7.27 -14.58 44.81
C LEU A 427 -6.18 -13.48 44.82
N PRO A 428 -6.16 -12.60 43.79
CA PRO A 428 -5.36 -11.39 43.85
C PRO A 428 -5.93 -10.46 44.92
N VAL A 429 -5.04 -9.88 45.73
CA VAL A 429 -5.38 -8.93 46.79
C VAL A 429 -4.62 -7.63 46.58
N ARG A 430 -5.30 -6.52 46.86
CA ARG A 430 -4.71 -5.18 46.89
C ARG A 430 -4.78 -4.66 48.33
N ILE A 431 -3.68 -4.10 48.84
CA ILE A 431 -3.59 -3.65 50.23
C ILE A 431 -3.03 -2.24 50.24
N ASN A 432 -3.70 -1.36 50.96
CA ASN A 432 -3.16 -0.05 51.31
C ASN A 432 -3.50 0.29 52.76
N PHE A 433 -3.02 1.43 53.21
CA PHE A 433 -3.47 2.04 54.45
C PHE A 433 -3.95 3.46 54.19
N THR A 434 -4.79 3.93 55.10
CA THR A 434 -5.30 5.30 55.07
C THR A 434 -4.96 6.04 56.34
N ILE A 435 -4.71 7.34 56.22
CA ILE A 435 -4.42 8.24 57.33
C ILE A 435 -5.49 9.32 57.40
N LEU A 436 -5.97 9.60 58.61
CA LEU A 436 -6.96 10.65 58.89
C LEU A 436 -6.45 11.56 59.99
N ARG A 437 -6.60 12.87 59.87
CA ARG A 437 -6.33 13.79 60.99
C ARG A 437 -7.51 13.76 61.96
N ALA A 438 -7.27 13.35 63.20
CA ALA A 438 -8.31 13.16 64.20
C ALA A 438 -9.08 14.47 64.48
N GLY A 439 -10.42 14.42 64.47
CA GLY A 439 -11.29 15.54 64.84
C GLY A 439 -11.26 16.75 63.90
N SER A 440 -10.67 16.63 62.72
CA SER A 440 -10.44 17.77 61.80
C SER A 440 -11.50 17.94 60.71
N GLY A 441 -12.26 16.89 60.39
CA GLY A 441 -13.09 16.84 59.17
C GLY A 441 -12.27 16.69 57.88
N ASP A 442 -10.94 16.57 57.97
CA ASP A 442 -10.06 16.38 56.82
C ASP A 442 -10.41 15.07 56.07
N ARG A 443 -10.10 15.04 54.78
CA ARG A 443 -10.24 13.86 53.94
C ARG A 443 -9.18 12.81 54.27
N LEU A 444 -9.53 11.53 54.06
CA LEU A 444 -8.59 10.43 54.16
C LEU A 444 -7.45 10.61 53.15
N MET A 445 -6.23 10.35 53.62
CA MET A 445 -5.08 10.20 52.76
C MET A 445 -4.78 8.73 52.53
N PHE A 446 -4.30 8.38 51.33
CA PHE A 446 -4.14 7.00 50.89
C PHE A 446 -2.68 6.68 50.60
N SER A 447 -2.21 5.51 51.03
CA SER A 447 -0.94 4.98 50.57
C SER A 447 -1.03 4.42 49.15
N TRP A 448 0.12 4.21 48.52
CA TRP A 448 0.24 3.31 47.37
C TRP A 448 -0.25 1.90 47.70
N ILE A 449 -0.49 1.12 46.64
CA ILE A 449 -1.18 -0.17 46.71
C ILE A 449 -0.18 -1.30 46.55
N LEU A 450 -0.03 -2.10 47.61
CA LEU A 450 0.64 -3.39 47.53
C LEU A 450 -0.28 -4.38 46.80
N ARG A 451 0.22 -5.05 45.76
CA ARG A 451 -0.51 -6.10 45.02
C ARG A 451 0.19 -7.44 45.21
N LEU A 452 -0.55 -8.46 45.60
CA LEU A 452 -0.02 -9.81 45.77
C LEU A 452 -1.09 -10.87 45.55
N GLN A 453 -0.66 -12.12 45.40
CA GLN A 453 -1.55 -13.27 45.41
C GLN A 453 -1.45 -13.96 46.77
N VAL A 454 -2.59 -14.26 47.37
CA VAL A 454 -2.64 -15.01 48.62
C VAL A 454 -2.69 -16.48 48.25
N GLU A 455 -1.67 -17.22 48.69
CA GLU A 455 -1.57 -18.68 48.54
C GLU A 455 -2.55 -19.40 49.45
#